data_AF-A0A3E2VTC3-F1
#
_entry.id   AF-A0A3E2VTC3-F1
#
_cell.length_a   1.000
_cell.length_b   1.000
_cell.length_c   1.000
_cell.angle_alpha   90.00
_cell.angle_beta   90.00
_cell.angle_gamma   90.00
#
_symmetry.space_group_name_H-M   'P 1'
#
loop_
_entity.id
_entity.type
_entity.pdbx_description
1 polymer ?
#
loop_
_entity_poly.entity_id
_entity_poly.type
_entity_poly.pdbx_seq_one_letter_code
_entity_poly.pdbx_strand_id
1 'polypeptide(L)' 'MQEKRSPLEYPFLDYKGIMYVLGDICKKDQAYKIIHYLLNEIDDDGNLLIDPKRVPTINKLIVPTDIFCKRFGIDRDRYK' A
#
# COMPACT_ATOMS: atom_id res chain seq x y z
N MET A 1 -0.30 26.48 6.11
CA MET A 1 0.06 25.14 6.62
C MET A 1 -0.37 24.16 5.54
N GLN A 2 0.53 23.38 4.94
CA GLN A 2 0.11 22.40 3.93
C GLN A 2 -0.73 21.35 4.66
N GLU A 3 -2.03 21.30 4.35
CA GLU A 3 -2.89 20.17 4.73
C GLU A 3 -2.18 18.91 4.25
N LYS A 4 -1.65 18.11 5.19
CA LYS A 4 -1.05 16.82 4.88
C LYS A 4 -2.19 15.92 4.43
N ARG A 5 -2.45 15.90 3.12
CA ARG A 5 -3.33 14.91 2.51
C ARG A 5 -2.92 13.53 2.99
N SER A 6 -3.90 12.76 3.44
CA SER A 6 -3.65 11.42 3.94
C SER A 6 -3.05 10.60 2.80
N PRO A 7 -1.98 9.82 3.02
CA PRO A 7 -1.42 8.97 1.97
C PRO A 7 -2.46 7.98 1.41
N LEU A 8 -3.52 7.70 2.17
CA LEU A 8 -4.67 6.90 1.76
C LEU A 8 -5.57 7.55 0.70
N GLU A 9 -5.43 8.86 0.46
CA GLU A 9 -6.12 9.56 -0.64
C GLU A 9 -5.46 9.27 -2.00
N TYR A 10 -4.20 8.82 -2.00
CA TYR A 10 -3.52 8.44 -3.23
C TYR A 10 -3.94 7.04 -3.69
N PRO A 11 -3.95 6.77 -5.01
CA PRO A 11 -4.31 5.45 -5.56
C PRO A 11 -3.26 4.37 -5.28
N PHE A 12 -2.02 4.78 -5.00
CA PHE A 12 -0.92 3.87 -4.69
C PHE A 12 -0.14 4.37 -3.47
N LEU A 13 0.31 3.43 -2.64
CA LEU A 13 1.19 3.68 -1.51
C LEU A 13 2.61 3.20 -1.82
N ASP A 14 3.58 4.07 -1.57
CA ASP A 14 4.98 3.67 -1.42
C ASP A 14 5.29 3.34 0.04
N TYR A 15 6.55 2.96 0.31
CA TYR A 15 6.98 2.61 1.67
C TYR A 15 6.72 3.75 2.67
N LYS A 16 6.79 5.02 2.27
CA LYS A 16 6.48 6.15 3.16
C LYS A 16 5.00 6.21 3.51
N GLY A 17 4.12 5.97 2.53
CA GLY A 17 2.68 5.90 2.76
C GLY A 17 2.31 4.77 3.73
N ILE A 18 2.90 3.58 3.53
CA ILE A 18 2.71 2.44 4.44
C ILE A 18 3.20 2.76 5.85
N MET A 19 4.41 3.33 5.99
CA MET A 19 4.94 3.73 7.29
C MET A 19 4.05 4.78 7.98
N TYR A 20 3.49 5.72 7.23
CA TYR A 20 2.57 6.71 7.79
C TYR A 20 1.31 6.05 8.35
N VAL A 21 0.73 5.10 7.63
CA VAL A 21 -0.53 4.46 8.00
C VAL A 21 -0.34 3.48 9.16
N LEU A 22 0.73 2.70 9.14
CA LEU A 22 1.04 1.77 10.21
C LEU A 22 1.71 2.44 11.41
N GLY A 23 2.19 3.68 11.26
CA GLY A 23 2.82 4.45 12.32
C GLY A 23 4.21 3.94 12.71
N ASP A 24 4.66 4.31 13.90
CA ASP A 24 6.03 4.13 14.39
C ASP A 24 6.47 2.64 14.49
N ILE A 25 5.49 1.74 14.55
CA ILE A 25 5.73 0.28 14.56
C ILE A 25 6.25 -0.26 13.24
N CYS A 26 6.03 0.46 12.12
CA CYS A 26 6.45 0.02 10.80
C CYS A 26 7.69 0.79 10.35
N LYS A 27 8.84 0.11 10.38
CA LYS A 27 10.08 0.63 9.84
C LYS A 27 10.14 0.45 8.31
N LYS A 28 11.08 1.16 7.68
CA LYS A 28 11.32 1.09 6.22
C LYS A 28 11.42 -0.36 5.72
N ASP A 29 12.20 -1.20 6.39
CA ASP A 29 12.38 -2.62 6.02
C ASP A 29 11.05 -3.41 6.06
N GLN A 30 10.23 -3.21 7.09
CA GLN A 30 8.91 -3.83 7.19
C GLN A 30 7.97 -3.32 6.10
N ALA A 31 8.00 -2.03 5.79
CA ALA A 31 7.19 -1.47 4.71
C ALA A 31 7.55 -2.11 3.35
N TYR A 32 8.84 -2.31 3.05
CA TYR A 32 9.25 -3.05 1.85
C TYR A 32 8.83 -4.51 1.89
N LYS A 33 8.94 -5.20 3.03
CA LYS A 33 8.45 -6.57 3.19
C LYS A 33 6.95 -6.67 2.91
N ILE A 34 6.16 -5.71 3.38
CA ILE A 34 4.72 -5.65 3.10
C ILE A 34 4.47 -5.44 1.60
N ILE A 35 5.21 -4.53 0.96
CA ILE A 35 5.08 -4.32 -0.49
C ILE A 35 5.39 -5.61 -1.26
N HIS A 36 6.53 -6.25 -0.98
CA HIS A 36 6.89 -7.49 -1.63
C HIS A 36 5.89 -8.61 -1.34
N TYR A 37 5.40 -8.70 -0.11
CA TYR A 37 4.38 -9.67 0.27
C TYR A 37 3.10 -9.50 -0.56
N LEU A 38 2.58 -8.28 -0.65
CA LEU A 38 1.37 -7.98 -1.43
C LEU A 38 1.57 -8.19 -2.94
N LEU A 39 2.76 -7.88 -3.47
CA LEU A 39 3.09 -8.08 -4.88
C LEU A 39 3.23 -9.56 -5.28
N ASN A 40 3.51 -10.44 -4.32
CA ASN A 40 3.63 -11.89 -4.54
C ASN A 40 2.46 -12.68 -3.95
N GLU A 41 1.49 -12.01 -3.33
CA GLU A 41 0.30 -12.65 -2.79
C GLU A 41 -0.58 -13.13 -3.95
N ILE A 42 -1.12 -14.33 -3.79
CA ILE A 42 -2.03 -14.97 -4.74
C ILE A 42 -3.42 -14.96 -4.13
N ASP A 43 -4.43 -14.57 -4.92
CA ASP A 43 -5.83 -14.63 -4.54
C ASP A 43 -6.37 -16.08 -4.55
N ASP A 44 -7.59 -16.27 -4.06
CA ASP A 44 -8.26 -17.58 -4.04
C ASP A 44 -8.46 -18.18 -5.44
N ASP A 45 -8.45 -17.36 -6.49
CA ASP A 45 -8.56 -17.76 -7.89
C ASP A 45 -7.20 -18.16 -8.51
N GLY A 46 -6.11 -18.11 -7.74
CA GLY A 46 -4.77 -18.47 -8.20
C GLY A 46 -4.06 -17.37 -9.00
N ASN A 47 -4.58 -16.14 -8.99
CA ASN A 47 -3.99 -14.99 -9.66
C ASN A 47 -3.20 -14.12 -8.69
N LEU A 48 -2.24 -13.35 -9.20
CA LEU A 48 -1.56 -12.35 -8.38
C LEU A 48 -2.57 -11.31 -7.89
N LEU A 49 -2.60 -11.10 -6.57
CA LEU A 49 -3.47 -10.12 -5.92
C LEU A 49 -3.29 -8.71 -6.53
N ILE A 50 -2.04 -8.36 -6.82
CA ILE A 50 -1.69 -7.14 -7.54
C ILE A 50 -1.22 -7.52 -8.94
N ASP A 51 -2.05 -7.22 -9.94
CA ASP A 51 -1.65 -7.37 -11.33
C ASP A 51 -0.54 -6.35 -11.67
N PRO A 52 0.68 -6.80 -12.04
CA PRO A 52 1.80 -5.90 -12.30
C PRO A 52 1.61 -5.01 -13.53
N LYS A 53 0.68 -5.33 -14.44
CA LYS A 53 0.34 -4.47 -15.60
C LYS A 53 -0.54 -3.29 -15.19
N ARG A 54 -1.24 -3.39 -14.05
CA ARG A 54 -2.06 -2.31 -13.48
C ARG A 54 -1.25 -1.38 -12.58
N VAL A 55 -0.03 -1.76 -12.22
CA VAL A 55 0.89 -0.92 -11.47
C VAL A 55 1.69 -0.05 -12.44
N PRO A 56 1.80 1.27 -12.21
CA PRO A 56 2.63 2.14 -13.02
C PRO A 56 4.08 1.62 -13.07
N THR A 57 4.66 1.52 -14.27
CA THR A 57 6.07 1.15 -14.43
C THR A 57 6.96 2.31 -14.00
N ILE A 58 7.29 2.36 -12.71
CA ILE A 58 8.15 3.37 -12.11
C ILE A 58 9.32 2.71 -11.38
N ASN A 59 10.43 3.43 -11.21
CA ASN A 59 11.59 2.98 -10.42
C ASN A 59 11.31 2.97 -8.89
N LYS A 60 10.08 2.66 -8.48
CA LYS A 60 9.65 2.59 -7.08
C LYS A 60 8.68 1.44 -6.88
N LEU A 61 8.87 0.73 -5.78
CA LEU A 61 7.92 -0.26 -5.31
C LEU A 61 6.72 0.43 -4.69
N ILE A 62 5.56 0.22 -5.30
CA ILE A 62 4.27 0.77 -4.88
C ILE A 62 3.21 -0.32 -4.92
N VAL A 63 2.20 -0.18 -4.07
CA VAL A 63 1.04 -1.09 -4.03
C VAL A 63 -0.25 -0.30 -4.14
N PRO A 64 -1.32 -0.84 -4.74
CA PRO A 64 -2.62 -0.19 -4.74
C PRO A 64 -3.13 0.03 -3.32
N THR A 65 -3.53 1.25 -3.01
CA THR A 65 -3.99 1.65 -1.67
C THR A 65 -5.18 0.82 -1.21
N ASP A 66 -6.13 0.55 -2.11
CA ASP A 66 -7.31 -0.28 -1.82
C ASP A 66 -6.95 -1.70 -1.36
N ILE A 67 -5.98 -2.33 -2.03
CA ILE A 67 -5.53 -3.69 -1.71
C ILE A 67 -4.83 -3.70 -0.35
N PHE A 68 -3.95 -2.72 -0.12
CA PHE A 68 -3.31 -2.55 1.18
C PHE A 68 -4.35 -2.34 2.30
N CYS A 69 -5.29 -1.41 2.11
CA CYS A 69 -6.30 -1.12 3.13
C CYS A 69 -7.18 -2.33 3.42
N LYS A 70 -7.63 -3.05 2.39
CA LYS A 70 -8.42 -4.27 2.53
C LYS A 70 -7.64 -5.36 3.29
N ARG A 71 -6.35 -5.54 2.99
CA ARG A 71 -5.52 -6.57 3.64
C ARG A 71 -5.30 -6.30 5.12
N PHE A 72 -5.10 -5.04 5.50
CA PHE A 72 -4.80 -4.64 6.89
C PHE A 72 -6.04 -4.16 7.65
N GLY A 73 -7.25 -4.26 7.07
CA GLY A 73 -8.49 -3.81 7.72
C GLY A 73 -8.52 -2.31 8.00
N ILE A 74 -7.84 -1.51 7.19
CA ILE A 74 -7.74 -0.06 7.37
C ILE A 74 -8.95 0.59 6.74
N ASP A 75 -9.72 1.31 7.56
CA ASP A 75 -10.84 2.11 7.09
C ASP A 75 -10.32 3.40 6.44
N ARG A 76 -10.48 3.53 5.11
CA ARG A 76 -10.07 4.72 4.35
C ARG A 76 -10.93 5.94 4.66
N ASP A 77 -12.18 5.74 5.05
CA ASP A 77 -13.15 6.82 5.27
C ASP A 77 -12.83 7.60 6.55
N ARG A 78 -12.20 6.94 7.54
CA ARG A 78 -11.62 7.59 8.72
C ARG A 78 -10.56 8.66 8.40
N TYR A 79 -10.02 8.69 7.18
CA TYR A 79 -8.94 9.59 6.76
C TYR A 79 -9.35 10.56 5.64
N LYS A 80 -10.64 10.57 5.28
CA LYS A 80 -11.30 11.53 4.38
C LYS A 80 -11.76 12.76 5.15
#